data_AF-A0A939K2V9-F1
#
_entry.id   AF-A0A939K2V9-F1
#
_cell.length_a   1.000
_cell.length_b   1.000
_cell.length_c   1.000
_cell.angle_alpha   90.00
_cell.angle_beta   90.00
_cell.angle_gamma   90.00
#
_symmetry.space_group_name_H-M   'P 1'
#
loop_
_entity.id
_entity.type
_entity.pdbx_description
1 polymer ?
#
loop_
_entity_poly.entity_id
_entity_poly.type
_entity_poly.pdbx_seq_one_letter_code
_entity_poly.pdbx_strand_id
1 'polypeptide(L)'
;MSEKVSGDLFDLKNDPRLSMYLYRAGFGCWLLYIMAGAPFLGILRYYRTDLGILCFFMMVAGLSASMVYDYYHNASLYEQKKKWLAIGYAVLAALIYFVVLDHAPAEVVRWLAH
;
A
#
# COMPACT_ATOMS: atom_id res chain seq x y z
N MET A 1 -21.66 29.87 -9.39
CA MET A 1 -21.69 29.03 -8.17
C MET A 1 -20.58 27.99 -8.30
N SER A 2 -19.34 28.44 -8.09
CA SER A 2 -18.11 27.70 -8.40
C SER A 2 -17.11 28.06 -7.32
N GLU A 3 -17.24 27.47 -6.13
CA GLU A 3 -16.38 27.80 -5.01
C GLU A 3 -16.41 26.67 -3.97
N LYS A 4 -15.22 26.28 -3.49
CA LYS A 4 -14.93 25.49 -2.26
C LYS A 4 -14.81 23.96 -2.28
N VAL A 5 -15.13 23.24 -3.35
CA VAL A 5 -15.03 21.75 -3.30
C VAL A 5 -13.59 21.22 -3.46
N SER A 6 -12.71 21.91 -4.19
CA SER A 6 -11.34 21.40 -4.44
C SER A 6 -10.30 21.75 -3.37
N GLY A 7 -10.54 22.77 -2.54
CA GLY A 7 -9.56 23.23 -1.54
C GLY A 7 -9.56 22.39 -0.26
N ASP A 8 -10.74 21.94 0.17
CA ASP A 8 -10.93 21.25 1.46
C ASP A 8 -10.66 19.74 1.35
N LEU A 9 -10.93 19.13 0.18
CA LEU A 9 -10.78 17.67 0.01
C LEU A 9 -9.33 17.19 0.10
N PHE A 10 -8.37 18.08 -0.18
CA PHE A 10 -6.93 17.82 -0.14
C PHE A 10 -6.23 18.53 1.02
N ASP A 11 -6.97 19.07 1.99
CA ASP A 11 -6.37 19.60 3.22
C ASP A 11 -5.96 18.46 4.15
N LEU A 12 -4.96 17.70 3.72
CA LEU A 12 -4.33 16.62 4.48
C LEU A 12 -3.71 17.10 5.80
N LYS A 13 -3.47 18.41 5.91
CA LYS A 13 -2.97 19.00 7.14
C LYS A 13 -4.07 19.02 8.19
N ASN A 14 -5.30 19.39 7.83
CA ASN A 14 -6.40 19.59 8.78
C ASN A 14 -7.40 18.43 8.85
N ASP A 15 -7.51 17.61 7.80
CA ASP A 15 -8.49 16.53 7.70
C ASP A 15 -7.85 15.15 7.42
N PRO A 16 -7.92 14.18 8.37
CA PRO A 16 -7.31 12.87 8.19
C PRO A 16 -8.14 11.93 7.30
N ARG A 17 -9.36 12.32 6.92
CA ARG A 17 -10.35 11.44 6.26
C ARG A 17 -9.87 10.93 4.90
N LEU A 18 -9.16 11.77 4.16
CA LEU A 18 -8.62 11.39 2.85
C LEU A 18 -7.69 10.18 2.99
N SER A 19 -6.78 10.19 3.97
CA SER A 19 -5.87 9.07 4.23
C SER A 19 -6.62 7.76 4.50
N MET A 20 -7.72 7.84 5.25
CA MET A 20 -8.58 6.70 5.55
C MET A 20 -9.28 6.16 4.29
N TYR A 21 -9.79 7.05 3.43
CA TYR A 21 -10.44 6.63 2.19
C TYR A 21 -9.46 5.97 1.22
N LEU A 22 -8.25 6.52 1.06
CA LEU A 22 -7.21 5.89 0.24
C LEU A 22 -6.82 4.51 0.80
N TYR A 23 -6.66 4.39 2.12
CA TYR A 23 -6.34 3.11 2.74
C TYR A 23 -7.47 2.08 2.54
N ARG A 24 -8.73 2.48 2.71
CA ARG A 24 -9.90 1.60 2.48
C ARG A 24 -10.04 1.18 1.02
N ALA A 25 -9.80 2.08 0.09
CA ALA A 25 -9.83 1.77 -1.33
C ALA A 25 -8.67 0.85 -1.73
N GLY A 26 -7.47 1.06 -1.19
CA GLY A 26 -6.34 0.14 -1.34
C GLY A 26 -6.66 -1.26 -0.80
N PHE A 27 -7.24 -1.36 0.39
CA PHE A 27 -7.72 -2.63 0.95
C PHE A 27 -8.80 -3.29 0.07
N GLY A 28 -9.70 -2.51 -0.52
CA GLY A 28 -10.68 -3.04 -1.48
C GLY A 28 -9.99 -3.67 -2.71
N CYS A 29 -8.99 -2.99 -3.26
CA CYS A 29 -8.21 -3.51 -4.39
C CYS A 29 -7.39 -4.74 -4.02
N TRP A 30 -6.91 -4.82 -2.77
CA TRP A 30 -6.27 -6.02 -2.24
C TRP A 30 -7.21 -7.23 -2.21
N LEU A 31 -8.45 -7.04 -1.74
CA LEU A 31 -9.46 -8.10 -1.75
C LEU A 31 -9.77 -8.55 -3.18
N LEU A 32 -9.90 -7.61 -4.12
CA LEU A 32 -10.10 -7.94 -5.53
C LEU A 32 -8.90 -8.70 -6.12
N TYR A 33 -7.67 -8.35 -5.75
CA TYR A 33 -6.46 -9.08 -6.11
C TYR A 33 -6.51 -10.55 -5.64
N ILE A 34 -6.96 -10.80 -4.40
CA ILE A 34 -7.12 -12.16 -3.86
C ILE A 34 -8.24 -12.90 -4.61
N MET A 35 -9.40 -12.26 -4.77
CA MET A 35 -10.55 -12.86 -5.46
C MET A 35 -10.24 -13.20 -6.92
N ALA A 36 -9.48 -12.36 -7.62
CA ALA A 36 -9.01 -12.61 -8.99
C ALA A 36 -8.04 -13.79 -9.09
N GLY A 37 -7.50 -14.28 -7.96
CA GLY A 37 -6.73 -15.51 -7.89
C GLY A 37 -7.57 -16.78 -7.78
N ALA A 38 -8.87 -16.66 -7.48
CA ALA A 38 -9.74 -17.82 -7.30
C ALA A 38 -10.09 -18.49 -8.64
N PRO A 39 -10.10 -19.83 -8.71
CA PRO A 39 -10.28 -20.57 -9.97
C PRO A 39 -11.65 -20.34 -10.64
N PHE A 40 -12.68 -19.98 -9.87
CA PHE A 40 -14.02 -19.70 -10.38
C PHE A 40 -14.18 -18.30 -10.99
N LEU A 41 -13.23 -17.38 -10.74
CA LEU A 41 -13.22 -15.99 -11.25
C LEU A 41 -12.19 -15.83 -12.38
N GLY A 42 -12.13 -16.80 -13.30
CA GLY A 42 -11.16 -16.82 -14.40
C GLY A 42 -11.12 -15.55 -15.26
N ILE A 43 -12.26 -14.85 -15.42
CA ILE A 43 -12.37 -13.56 -16.13
C ILE A 43 -11.56 -12.45 -15.48
N LEU A 44 -11.48 -12.41 -14.14
CA LEU A 44 -10.75 -11.37 -13.43
C LEU A 44 -9.25 -11.65 -13.34
N ARG A 45 -8.82 -12.88 -13.68
CA ARG A 45 -7.42 -13.31 -13.59
C ARG A 45 -6.47 -12.45 -14.44
N TYR A 46 -6.98 -11.93 -15.56
CA TYR A 46 -6.24 -11.00 -16.42
C TYR A 46 -5.86 -9.71 -15.70
N TYR A 47 -6.79 -9.13 -14.92
CA TYR A 47 -6.59 -7.88 -14.19
C TYR A 47 -5.92 -8.05 -12.83
N ARG A 48 -5.59 -9.28 -12.44
CA ARG A 48 -5.07 -9.59 -11.11
C ARG A 48 -3.82 -8.77 -10.80
N THR A 49 -2.85 -8.76 -11.70
CA THR A 49 -1.58 -8.03 -11.48
C THR A 49 -1.83 -6.53 -11.33
N ASP A 50 -2.67 -5.95 -12.18
CA ASP A 50 -3.01 -4.52 -12.13
C ASP A 50 -3.72 -4.14 -10.83
N LEU A 51 -4.63 -4.98 -10.34
CA LEU A 51 -5.31 -4.79 -9.04
C LEU A 51 -4.33 -4.84 -7.87
N GLY A 52 -3.34 -5.74 -7.94
CA GLY A 52 -2.28 -5.83 -6.94
C GLY A 52 -1.39 -4.58 -6.92
N ILE A 53 -1.00 -4.10 -8.11
CA ILE A 53 -0.20 -2.87 -8.27
C ILE A 53 -0.99 -1.67 -7.74
N LEU A 54 -2.26 -1.52 -8.13
CA LEU A 54 -3.10 -0.40 -7.71
C LEU A 54 -3.35 -0.42 -6.20
N CYS A 55 -3.60 -1.60 -5.62
CA CYS A 55 -3.66 -1.79 -4.17
C CYS A 55 -2.41 -1.24 -3.48
N PHE A 56 -1.23 -1.66 -3.94
CA PHE A 56 0.04 -1.24 -3.37
C PHE A 56 0.19 0.29 -3.38
N PHE A 57 -0.05 0.92 -4.53
CA PHE A 57 0.01 2.39 -4.64
C PHE A 57 -0.99 3.10 -3.73
N MET A 58 -2.25 2.63 -3.67
CA MET A 58 -3.27 3.25 -2.83
C MET A 58 -2.97 3.14 -1.33
N MET A 59 -2.43 2.00 -0.88
CA MET A 59 -2.03 1.82 0.51
C MET A 59 -0.83 2.71 0.88
N VAL A 60 0.18 2.82 0.01
CA VAL A 60 1.34 3.72 0.21
C VAL A 60 0.87 5.18 0.24
N ALA A 61 -0.02 5.57 -0.66
CA ALA A 61 -0.59 6.91 -0.69
C ALA A 61 -1.44 7.21 0.56
N GLY A 62 -2.25 6.27 1.03
CA GLY A 62 -3.01 6.41 2.28
C GLY A 62 -2.10 6.55 3.51
N LEU A 63 -1.04 5.75 3.60
CA LEU A 63 -0.05 5.88 4.68
C LEU A 63 0.67 7.22 4.64
N SER A 64 1.15 7.63 3.46
CA SER A 64 1.83 8.92 3.25
C SER A 64 0.92 10.10 3.60
N ALA A 65 -0.35 10.02 3.19
CA ALA A 65 -1.38 11.00 3.52
C ALA A 65 -1.59 11.12 5.04
N SER A 66 -1.64 9.99 5.76
CA SER A 66 -1.80 9.99 7.23
C SER A 66 -0.60 10.61 7.95
N MET A 67 0.61 10.49 7.39
CA MET A 67 1.83 11.07 7.97
C MET A 67 1.85 12.60 7.87
N VAL A 68 1.28 13.17 6.80
CA VAL A 68 1.20 14.64 6.65
C VAL A 68 0.36 15.24 7.77
N TYR A 69 -0.79 14.63 8.08
CA TYR A 69 -1.64 15.07 9.19
C TYR A 69 -0.90 14.99 10.53
N ASP A 70 -0.29 13.85 10.82
CA ASP A 70 0.42 13.61 12.08
C ASP A 70 1.65 14.51 12.26
N TYR A 71 2.31 14.89 11.18
CA TYR A 71 3.45 15.82 11.23
C TYR A 71 3.05 17.16 11.85
N TYR A 72 1.86 17.67 11.50
CA TYR A 72 1.40 18.98 11.98
C TYR A 72 0.67 18.92 13.33
N HIS A 73 0.01 17.79 13.66
CA HIS A 73 -0.82 17.69 14.85
C HIS A 73 -0.20 16.84 15.98
N ASN A 74 0.62 15.84 15.65
CA ASN A 74 1.13 14.84 16.61
C ASN A 74 2.55 14.35 16.25
N ALA A 75 3.57 15.16 16.56
CA ALA A 75 4.97 14.86 16.22
C ALA A 75 5.50 13.52 16.78
N SER A 76 5.02 13.08 17.95
CA SER A 76 5.43 11.80 18.55
C SER A 76 4.94 10.59 17.74
N LEU A 77 3.71 10.63 17.23
CA LEU A 77 3.14 9.60 16.37
C LEU A 77 3.81 9.60 15.00
N TYR A 78 4.14 10.77 14.47
CA TYR A 78 4.88 10.91 13.21
C TYR A 78 6.23 10.20 13.27
N GLU A 79 7.04 10.43 14.32
CA GLU A 79 8.36 9.80 14.47
C GLU A 79 8.26 8.27 14.56
N GLN A 80 7.24 7.74 15.23
CA GLN A 80 7.00 6.30 15.30
C GLN A 80 6.61 5.74 13.93
N LYS A 81 5.64 6.37 13.24
CA LYS A 81 5.20 5.92 11.91
C LYS A 81 6.34 5.97 10.89
N LYS A 82 7.20 7.00 10.94
CA LYS A 82 8.37 7.14 10.08
C LYS A 82 9.32 5.94 10.21
N LYS A 83 9.59 5.50 11.44
CA LYS A 83 10.42 4.30 11.70
C LYS A 83 9.80 3.04 11.09
N TRP A 84 8.50 2.84 11.29
CA TRP A 84 7.79 1.69 10.72
C TRP A 84 7.76 1.72 9.19
N LEU A 85 7.63 2.90 8.58
CA LEU A 85 7.69 3.05 7.13
C LEU A 85 9.07 2.70 6.58
N ALA A 86 10.14 3.14 7.24
CA ALA A 86 11.51 2.79 6.87
C ALA A 86 11.75 1.27 6.95
N ILE A 87 11.27 0.63 8.01
CA ILE A 87 11.32 -0.84 8.16
C ILE A 87 10.54 -1.51 7.02
N GLY A 88 9.35 -1.01 6.70
CA GLY A 88 8.52 -1.53 5.60
C GLY A 88 9.24 -1.46 4.24
N TYR A 89 9.91 -0.34 3.94
CA TYR A 89 10.69 -0.22 2.71
C TYR A 89 11.92 -1.14 2.70
N ALA A 90 12.60 -1.34 3.83
CA ALA A 90 13.71 -2.29 3.91
C ALA A 90 13.24 -3.73 3.64
N VAL A 91 12.10 -4.14 4.23
CA VAL A 91 11.49 -5.45 3.97
C VAL A 91 11.07 -5.57 2.50
N LEU A 92 10.45 -4.54 1.92
CA LEU A 92 10.05 -4.54 0.52
C LEU A 92 11.27 -4.66 -0.40
N ALA A 93 12.35 -3.92 -0.13
CA ALA A 93 13.59 -4.00 -0.88
C ALA A 93 14.21 -5.41 -0.81
N ALA A 94 14.21 -6.03 0.37
CA ALA A 94 14.66 -7.41 0.53
C ALA A 94 13.78 -8.39 -0.26
N LEU A 95 12.45 -8.27 -0.19
CA LEU A 95 11.53 -9.10 -0.97
C LEU A 95 11.77 -8.96 -2.48
N ILE A 96 11.93 -7.73 -2.99
CA ILE A 96 12.23 -7.51 -4.41
C ILE A 96 13.58 -8.14 -4.77
N TYR A 97 14.61 -7.95 -3.94
CA TYR A 97 15.94 -8.53 -4.16
C TYR A 97 15.94 -10.06 -4.21
N PHE A 98 15.26 -10.72 -3.27
CA PHE A 98 15.25 -12.19 -3.21
C PHE A 98 14.23 -12.83 -4.17
N VAL A 99 13.05 -12.24 -4.34
CA VAL A 99 11.93 -12.86 -5.09
C VAL A 99 11.92 -12.44 -6.56
N VAL A 100 12.20 -11.17 -6.87
CA VAL A 100 12.09 -10.65 -8.24
C VAL A 100 13.41 -10.75 -8.98
N LEU A 101 14.53 -10.49 -8.31
CA LEU A 101 15.87 -10.53 -8.91
C LEU A 101 16.51 -11.93 -8.87
N ASP A 102 15.79 -12.95 -8.40
CA ASP A 102 16.21 -14.36 -8.33
C ASP A 102 17.59 -14.58 -7.68
N HIS A 103 18.01 -13.66 -6.80
CA HIS A 103 19.16 -13.84 -5.91
C HIS A 103 18.77 -14.71 -4.71
N ALA A 104 17.90 -15.69 -4.92
CA ALA A 104 17.54 -16.66 -3.92
C ALA A 104 18.79 -17.48 -3.60
N PRO A 105 19.28 -17.49 -2.35
CA PRO A 105 20.31 -18.45 -1.98
C PRO A 105 19.74 -19.85 -2.25
N ALA A 106 20.48 -20.66 -3.01
CA ALA A 106 20.02 -21.97 -3.51
C ALA A 106 19.47 -22.92 -2.42
N GLU A 107 19.77 -22.64 -1.15
CA GLU A 107 19.26 -23.37 0.01
C GLU A 107 17.79 -23.07 0.35
N VAL A 108 17.27 -21.86 0.10
CA VAL A 108 15.88 -21.49 0.43
C VAL A 108 14.89 -22.06 -0.59
N VAL A 109 15.28 -22.11 -1.87
CA VAL A 109 14.48 -22.77 -2.93
C VAL A 109 14.35 -24.28 -2.67
N ARG A 110 15.40 -24.91 -2.12
CA ARG A 110 15.37 -26.33 -1.72
C ARG A 110 14.42 -26.62 -0.57
N TRP A 111 14.24 -25.69 0.38
CA TRP A 111 13.30 -25.84 1.51
C TRP A 111 11.84 -25.61 1.12
N LEU A 112 11.56 -24.78 0.12
CA LEU A 112 10.19 -24.52 -0.38
C LEU A 112 9.69 -25.58 -1.38
N ALA A 113 10.60 -26.39 -1.92
CA ALA A 113 10.28 -27.46 -2.88
C ALA A 113 9.97 -28.82 -2.20
N HIS A 114 9.89 -28.87 -0.86
CA HIS A 114 9.65 -30.08 -0.09
C HIS A 114 8.38 -30.03 0.74
#